data_AF-A0A9X3EN58-F1
#
_entry.id   AF-A0A9X3EN58-F1
#
_cell.length_a   1.000
_cell.length_b   1.000
_cell.length_c   1.000
_cell.angle_alpha   90.00
_cell.angle_beta   90.00
_cell.angle_gamma   90.00
#
_symmetry.space_group_name_H-M   'P 1'
#
loop_
_entity.id
_entity.type
_entity.pdbx_description
1 polymer ?
#
loop_
_entity_poly.entity_id
_entity_poly.type
_entity_poly.pdbx_seq_one_letter_code
_entity_poly.pdbx_strand_id
1 'polypeptide(L)'
;MSLTLVGHEALTDISRIAGLTKLEWLELSETAVTDLSPLAELTALKNLYLGSIPATDISPLAGLSALESLSLRSSPTTDLSPLQGLTALRRLDLGNTLPPTSPRSPASLPSRTSTSPSPGSPTSRRSPACRRSSSST
;
A
#
# COMPACT_ATOMS: atom_id res chain seq x y z
N MET A 1 -22.03 21.56 8.70
CA MET A 1 -22.67 20.37 9.35
C MET A 1 -21.67 19.22 9.37
N SER A 2 -21.53 18.49 10.47
CA SER A 2 -20.52 17.45 10.64
C SER A 2 -21.14 16.06 10.87
N LEU A 3 -20.49 15.03 10.34
CA LEU A 3 -20.84 13.62 10.55
C LEU A 3 -19.56 12.82 10.81
N THR A 4 -19.55 12.06 11.89
CA THR A 4 -18.39 11.26 12.32
C THR A 4 -18.86 9.84 12.61
N LEU A 5 -18.31 8.87 11.87
CA LEU A 5 -18.61 7.45 11.97
C LEU A 5 -17.27 6.72 12.04
N VAL A 6 -16.76 6.54 13.26
CA VAL A 6 -15.44 5.93 13.52
C VAL A 6 -15.60 4.58 14.21
N GLY A 7 -14.81 3.58 13.80
CA GLY A 7 -14.76 2.26 14.45
C GLY A 7 -15.97 1.38 14.15
N HIS A 8 -16.69 1.66 13.06
CA HIS A 8 -17.81 0.84 12.61
C HIS A 8 -17.37 -0.12 11.50
N GLU A 9 -16.73 -1.22 11.90
CA GLU A 9 -16.22 -2.25 10.98
C GLU A 9 -17.30 -2.92 10.12
N ALA A 10 -18.57 -2.85 10.52
CA ALA A 10 -19.69 -3.39 9.75
C ALA A 10 -20.30 -2.39 8.74
N LEU A 11 -19.83 -1.13 8.74
CA LEU A 11 -20.37 -0.09 7.89
C LEU A 11 -19.70 -0.16 6.52
N THR A 12 -20.40 -0.80 5.58
CA THR A 12 -20.00 -0.92 4.18
C THR A 12 -20.83 -0.01 3.27
N ASP A 13 -22.10 0.21 3.61
CA ASP A 13 -23.03 1.04 2.85
C ASP A 13 -23.13 2.46 3.43
N ILE A 14 -22.65 3.43 2.66
CA ILE A 14 -22.82 4.86 2.93
C ILE A 14 -23.82 5.51 1.98
N SER A 15 -24.64 4.75 1.25
CA SER A 15 -25.60 5.29 0.27
C SER A 15 -26.56 6.33 0.87
N ARG A 16 -26.85 6.23 2.17
CA ARG A 16 -27.72 7.16 2.90
C ARG A 16 -27.15 8.57 3.08
N ILE A 17 -25.84 8.77 2.94
CA ILE A 17 -25.23 10.10 3.08
C ILE A 17 -25.18 10.88 1.76
N ALA A 18 -25.46 10.25 0.60
CA ALA A 18 -25.39 10.88 -0.71
C ALA A 18 -26.18 12.21 -0.81
N GLY A 19 -27.32 12.31 -0.12
CA GLY A 19 -28.15 13.52 -0.14
C GLY A 19 -27.73 14.65 0.81
N LEU A 20 -26.66 14.48 1.61
CA LEU A 20 -26.25 15.47 2.62
C LEU A 20 -25.41 16.60 2.02
N THR A 21 -25.90 17.26 0.98
CA THR A 21 -25.19 18.28 0.19
C THR A 21 -24.69 19.51 0.97
N LYS A 22 -25.12 19.68 2.23
CA LYS A 22 -24.68 20.76 3.14
C LYS A 22 -23.64 20.30 4.18
N LEU A 23 -23.16 19.07 4.06
CA LEU A 23 -22.21 18.47 4.97
C LEU A 23 -20.81 19.01 4.65
N GLU A 24 -20.15 19.56 5.66
CA GLU A 24 -18.85 20.23 5.53
C GLU A 24 -17.72 19.39 6.11
N TRP A 25 -18.03 18.52 7.08
CA TRP A 25 -17.06 17.67 7.76
C TRP A 25 -17.53 16.23 7.81
N LEU A 26 -16.77 15.32 7.24
CA LEU A 26 -17.04 13.88 7.25
C LEU A 26 -15.83 13.10 7.73
N GLU A 27 -16.04 12.22 8.69
CA GLU A 27 -15.04 11.28 9.15
C GLU A 27 -15.59 9.86 9.14
N LEU A 28 -14.91 8.97 8.42
CA LEU A 28 -15.27 7.55 8.20
C LEU A 28 -14.09 6.63 8.56
N SER A 29 -13.31 7.00 9.56
CA SER A 29 -12.11 6.24 9.94
C SER A 29 -12.46 4.87 10.55
N GLU A 30 -11.67 3.83 10.28
CA GLU A 30 -11.87 2.47 10.82
C GLU A 30 -13.25 1.89 10.45
N THR A 31 -13.62 2.04 9.18
CA THR A 31 -14.85 1.46 8.61
C THR A 31 -14.51 0.50 7.46
N ALA A 32 -15.44 -0.39 7.12
CA ALA A 32 -15.29 -1.33 6.00
C ALA A 32 -15.84 -0.78 4.67
N VAL A 33 -15.90 0.54 4.51
CA VAL A 33 -16.40 1.18 3.30
C VAL A 33 -15.42 0.94 2.15
N THR A 34 -15.91 0.31 1.08
CA THR A 34 -15.16 0.09 -0.17
C THR A 34 -15.63 1.00 -1.30
N ASP A 35 -16.90 1.40 -1.28
CA ASP A 35 -17.51 2.23 -2.31
C ASP A 35 -17.67 3.67 -1.79
N LEU A 36 -16.97 4.61 -2.45
CA LEU A 36 -17.02 6.04 -2.14
C LEU A 36 -17.89 6.82 -3.12
N SER A 37 -18.59 6.14 -4.04
CA SER A 37 -19.48 6.76 -5.04
C SER A 37 -20.47 7.77 -4.44
N PRO A 38 -21.14 7.49 -3.30
CA PRO A 38 -22.09 8.45 -2.73
C PRO A 38 -21.44 9.72 -2.15
N LEU A 39 -20.11 9.78 -2.00
CA LEU A 39 -19.42 11.00 -1.61
C LEU A 39 -19.35 12.04 -2.73
N ALA A 40 -19.48 11.63 -4.01
CA ALA A 40 -19.35 12.51 -5.16
C ALA A 40 -20.38 13.67 -5.17
N GLU A 41 -21.55 13.47 -4.55
CA GLU A 41 -22.61 14.48 -4.48
C GLU A 41 -22.37 15.53 -3.37
N LEU A 42 -21.42 15.30 -2.46
CA LEU A 42 -21.15 16.14 -1.30
C LEU A 42 -20.29 17.37 -1.62
N THR A 43 -20.71 18.17 -2.59
CA THR A 43 -19.95 19.31 -3.13
C THR A 43 -19.59 20.41 -2.12
N ALA A 44 -20.27 20.49 -0.96
CA ALA A 44 -19.96 21.45 0.10
C ALA A 44 -18.94 20.95 1.14
N LEU A 45 -18.40 19.74 0.95
CA LEU A 45 -17.55 19.08 1.92
C LEU A 45 -16.16 19.71 1.92
N LYS A 46 -15.70 20.15 3.09
CA LYS A 46 -14.43 20.85 3.31
C LYS A 46 -13.39 19.94 3.97
N ASN A 47 -13.83 19.06 4.87
CA ASN A 47 -12.95 18.20 5.65
C ASN A 47 -13.39 16.74 5.50
N LEU A 48 -12.51 15.90 4.95
CA LEU A 48 -12.75 14.47 4.76
C LEU A 48 -11.63 13.64 5.38
N TYR A 49 -12.01 12.74 6.28
CA TYR A 49 -11.09 11.80 6.94
C TYR A 49 -11.52 10.36 6.63
N LEU A 50 -10.67 9.64 5.91
CA LEU A 50 -10.86 8.27 5.43
C LEU A 50 -9.69 7.41 5.91
N GLY A 51 -9.52 7.33 7.23
CA GLY A 51 -8.43 6.56 7.84
C GLY A 51 -8.76 5.07 7.93
N SER A 52 -7.83 4.18 7.59
CA SER A 52 -7.96 2.73 7.81
C SER A 52 -9.22 2.12 7.17
N ILE A 53 -9.55 2.54 5.96
CA ILE A 53 -10.64 1.96 5.15
C ILE A 53 -10.08 1.10 4.01
N PRO A 54 -10.80 0.07 3.56
CA PRO A 54 -10.36 -0.80 2.46
C PRO A 54 -10.55 -0.20 1.06
N ALA A 55 -11.16 0.99 0.93
CA ALA A 55 -11.37 1.65 -0.35
C ALA A 55 -10.03 1.96 -1.05
N THR A 56 -9.89 1.47 -2.27
CA THR A 56 -8.73 1.75 -3.15
C THR A 56 -9.02 2.82 -4.19
N ASP A 57 -10.29 3.00 -4.55
CA ASP A 57 -10.72 3.96 -5.57
C ASP A 57 -11.21 5.25 -4.92
N ILE A 58 -10.52 6.35 -5.23
CA ILE A 58 -10.87 7.71 -4.79
C ILE A 58 -11.33 8.61 -5.94
N SER A 59 -11.63 8.04 -7.11
CA SER A 59 -12.21 8.75 -8.26
C SER A 59 -13.44 9.59 -7.90
N PRO A 60 -14.36 9.14 -7.02
CA PRO A 60 -15.53 9.92 -6.62
C PRO A 60 -15.20 11.26 -5.94
N LEU A 61 -13.99 11.40 -5.39
CA LEU A 61 -13.56 12.63 -4.70
C LEU A 61 -13.17 13.75 -5.67
N ALA A 62 -12.93 13.45 -6.96
CA ALA A 62 -12.46 14.43 -7.94
C ALA A 62 -13.40 15.63 -8.13
N GLY A 63 -14.70 15.46 -7.86
CA GLY A 63 -15.72 16.51 -7.95
C GLY A 63 -15.82 17.43 -6.74
N LEU A 64 -15.10 17.16 -5.65
CA LEU A 64 -15.24 17.89 -4.38
C LEU A 64 -14.42 19.18 -4.36
N SER A 65 -14.78 20.13 -5.22
CA SER A 65 -14.02 21.39 -5.41
C SER A 65 -13.86 22.25 -4.15
N ALA A 66 -14.72 22.08 -3.13
CA ALA A 66 -14.64 22.79 -1.85
C ALA A 66 -13.75 22.10 -0.81
N LEU A 67 -13.14 20.96 -1.12
CA LEU A 67 -12.37 20.17 -0.16
C LEU A 67 -11.07 20.89 0.22
N GLU A 68 -10.93 21.23 1.51
CA GLU A 68 -9.75 21.91 2.06
C GLU A 68 -8.80 20.94 2.76
N SER A 69 -9.31 19.86 3.35
CA SER A 69 -8.53 18.89 4.11
C SER A 69 -8.95 17.46 3.78
N LEU A 70 -7.98 16.64 3.39
CA LEU A 70 -8.15 15.22 3.10
C LEU A 70 -7.15 14.38 3.92
N SER A 71 -7.63 13.33 4.56
CA SER A 71 -6.79 12.31 5.19
C SER A 71 -7.13 10.93 4.65
N LEU A 72 -6.12 10.23 4.15
CA LEU A 72 -6.17 8.86 3.63
C LEU A 72 -5.16 7.98 4.40
N ARG A 73 -5.12 8.15 5.72
CA ARG A 73 -4.16 7.44 6.57
C ARG A 73 -4.44 5.93 6.54
N SER A 74 -3.40 5.10 6.38
CA SER A 74 -3.53 3.63 6.34
C SER A 74 -4.54 3.11 5.30
N SER A 75 -4.81 3.85 4.23
CA SER A 75 -5.61 3.33 3.11
C SER A 75 -4.69 2.65 2.06
N PRO A 76 -5.19 1.63 1.34
CA PRO A 76 -4.45 0.97 0.26
C PRO A 76 -4.42 1.77 -1.06
N THR A 77 -4.94 3.00 -1.05
CA THR A 77 -5.03 3.88 -2.22
C THR A 77 -3.63 4.22 -2.75
N THR A 78 -3.36 3.88 -4.01
CA THR A 78 -2.07 4.19 -4.67
C THR A 78 -2.21 5.27 -5.75
N ASP A 79 -3.40 5.41 -6.33
CA ASP A 79 -3.68 6.40 -7.37
C ASP A 79 -4.24 7.69 -6.76
N LEU A 80 -3.52 8.80 -6.93
CA LEU A 80 -3.89 10.14 -6.47
C LEU A 80 -4.23 11.09 -7.63
N SER A 81 -4.31 10.59 -8.86
CA SER A 81 -4.72 11.36 -10.04
C SER A 81 -6.03 12.15 -9.84
N PRO A 82 -7.09 11.61 -9.19
CA PRO A 82 -8.33 12.36 -9.00
C PRO A 82 -8.19 13.57 -8.06
N LEU A 83 -7.11 13.67 -7.26
CA LEU A 83 -6.88 14.84 -6.40
C LEU A 83 -6.32 16.04 -7.15
N GLN A 84 -5.84 15.88 -8.40
CA GLN A 84 -5.24 16.97 -9.17
C GLN A 84 -6.21 18.12 -9.44
N GLY A 85 -7.52 17.85 -9.48
CA GLY A 85 -8.56 18.86 -9.71
C GLY A 85 -8.96 19.66 -8.47
N LEU A 86 -8.49 19.28 -7.28
CA LEU A 86 -8.90 19.86 -6.00
C LEU A 86 -8.09 21.12 -5.68
N THR A 87 -8.44 22.23 -6.32
CA THR A 87 -7.73 23.52 -6.19
C THR A 87 -7.84 24.15 -4.79
N ALA A 88 -8.88 23.79 -4.02
CA ALA A 88 -9.07 24.29 -2.65
C ALA A 88 -8.29 23.50 -1.59
N LEU A 89 -7.61 22.40 -1.96
CA LEU A 89 -7.00 21.49 -0.99
C LEU A 89 -5.76 22.11 -0.36
N ARG A 90 -5.80 22.29 0.96
CA ARG A 90 -4.73 22.91 1.78
C ARG A 90 -3.98 21.90 2.64
N ARG A 91 -4.64 20.80 3.01
CA ARG A 91 -4.06 19.74 3.85
C ARG A 91 -4.33 18.37 3.25
N LEU A 92 -3.25 17.62 3.01
CA LEU A 92 -3.29 16.22 2.58
C LEU A 92 -2.46 15.39 3.56
N ASP A 93 -3.07 14.40 4.19
CA ASP A 93 -2.38 13.43 5.05
C ASP A 93 -2.49 12.02 4.45
N LEU A 94 -1.34 11.45 4.08
CA LEU A 94 -1.18 10.10 3.54
C LEU A 94 -0.44 9.19 4.53
N GLY A 95 -0.47 9.48 5.83
CA GLY A 95 0.28 8.74 6.83
C GLY A 95 0.03 7.23 6.73
N ASN A 96 1.10 6.43 6.61
CA ASN A 96 1.01 4.98 6.56
C ASN A 96 0.26 4.38 5.35
N THR A 97 0.14 5.09 4.22
CA THR A 97 -0.12 4.44 2.93
C THR A 97 1.11 3.58 2.61
N LEU A 98 1.07 2.28 2.91
CA LEU A 98 2.18 1.38 2.64
C LEU A 98 2.47 1.42 1.12
N PRO A 99 3.60 1.97 0.64
CA PRO A 99 3.99 1.69 -0.73
C PRO A 99 4.18 0.17 -0.85
N PRO A 100 3.80 -0.47 -1.97
CA PRO A 100 4.17 -1.86 -2.21
C PRO A 100 5.69 -1.93 -2.22
N THR A 101 6.25 -2.40 -1.09
CA THR A 101 7.60 -2.93 -0.96
C THR A 101 8.69 -2.13 -1.69
N SER A 102 9.27 -1.13 -1.02
CA SER A 102 10.74 -1.13 -1.07
C SER A 102 11.14 -2.40 -0.35
N PRO A 103 11.76 -3.40 -1.02
CA PRO A 103 12.41 -4.45 -0.26
C PRO A 103 13.39 -3.72 0.65
N ARG A 104 13.29 -3.95 1.96
CA ARG A 104 14.40 -3.69 2.87
C ARG A 104 15.61 -4.28 2.19
N SER A 105 16.46 -3.46 1.60
CA SER A 105 17.76 -3.89 1.10
C SER A 105 18.45 -4.47 2.33
N PRO A 106 18.69 -5.80 2.42
CA PRO A 106 19.57 -6.29 3.45
C PRO A 106 20.92 -5.67 3.10
N ALA A 107 21.37 -4.75 3.95
CA ALA A 107 22.67 -4.13 3.80
C ALA A 107 23.70 -5.21 3.44
N SER A 108 24.28 -5.04 2.26
CA SER A 108 25.30 -5.89 1.69
C SER A 108 26.38 -6.22 2.72
N LEU A 109 26.74 -7.48 2.85
CA LEU A 109 28.13 -7.87 3.13
C LEU A 109 28.53 -8.91 2.07
N PRO A 110 29.63 -8.66 1.34
CA PRO A 110 29.95 -9.37 0.12
C PRO A 110 30.44 -10.79 0.40
N SER A 111 30.18 -11.62 -0.59
CA SER A 111 30.74 -12.94 -0.85
C SER A 111 32.17 -13.10 -0.33
N ARG A 112 32.34 -13.81 0.79
CA ARG A 112 33.63 -14.46 1.07
C ARG A 112 33.60 -15.85 0.43
N THR A 113 33.73 -15.87 -0.89
CA THR A 113 34.38 -17.00 -1.57
C THR A 113 35.82 -17.02 -1.09
N SER A 114 36.09 -17.73 0.01
CA SER A 114 37.45 -18.14 0.36
C SER A 114 37.62 -19.59 -0.06
N THR A 115 37.68 -19.78 -1.38
CA THR A 115 38.41 -20.90 -1.97
C THR A 115 39.88 -20.68 -1.65
N SER A 116 40.40 -21.36 -0.62
CA SER A 116 41.80 -21.83 -0.52
C SER A 116 41.92 -22.66 0.76
N PRO A 117 42.46 -23.89 0.68
CA PRO A 117 43.91 -23.95 0.87
C PRO A 117 44.61 -24.82 -0.19
N SER A 118 45.66 -24.27 -0.75
CA SER A 118 46.85 -24.99 -1.20
C SER A 118 48.01 -23.98 -1.12
N PRO A 119 49.28 -24.35 -0.85
CA PRO A 119 49.89 -25.64 -1.15
C PRO A 119 50.75 -26.26 -0.01
N GLY A 120 50.90 -27.58 -0.04
CA GLY A 120 51.87 -28.30 0.80
C GLY A 120 52.18 -29.64 0.14
N SER A 121 53.23 -29.63 -0.68
CA SER A 121 53.69 -30.69 -1.58
C SER A 121 54.26 -31.93 -0.84
N PRO A 122 54.93 -32.87 -1.53
CA PRO A 122 54.40 -34.16 -1.98
C PRO A 122 55.05 -35.34 -1.22
N THR A 123 54.39 -36.49 -1.13
CA THR A 123 55.03 -37.83 -1.07
C THR A 123 53.90 -38.87 -1.04
N SER A 124 53.65 -39.59 -2.12
CA SER A 124 54.36 -40.80 -2.56
C SER A 124 53.51 -42.05 -2.26
N ARG A 125 52.99 -42.64 -3.34
CA ARG A 125 53.14 -44.07 -3.69
C ARG A 125 51.92 -45.00 -3.55
N ARG A 126 51.58 -45.60 -4.72
CA ARG A 126 50.86 -46.87 -5.00
C ARG A 126 49.35 -46.87 -4.71
N SER A 127 48.47 -47.43 -5.54
CA SER A 127 48.56 -48.28 -6.74
C SER A 127 47.17 -48.30 -7.43
N PRO A 128 47.08 -48.73 -8.71
CA PRO A 128 45.86 -48.67 -9.51
C PRO A 128 44.98 -49.92 -9.34
N ALA A 129 43.67 -49.77 -9.45
CA ALA A 129 42.76 -50.88 -9.71
C ALA A 129 41.68 -50.46 -10.71
N CYS A 130 41.69 -51.20 -11.81
CA CYS A 130 40.87 -51.07 -13.00
C CYS A 130 39.38 -51.36 -12.78
N ARG A 131 38.62 -51.08 -13.85
CA ARG A 131 37.51 -51.87 -14.43
C ARG A 131 36.11 -51.28 -14.13
N ARG A 132 35.15 -51.20 -15.05
CA ARG A 132 35.02 -51.26 -16.53
C ARG A 132 33.53 -51.03 -16.81
N SER A 133 33.23 -50.34 -17.90
CA SER A 133 32.06 -50.51 -18.78
C SER A 133 30.62 -50.37 -18.28
N SER A 134 29.96 -49.39 -18.88
CA SER A 134 28.86 -49.56 -19.85
C SER A 134 27.43 -49.83 -19.37
N SER A 135 26.56 -49.04 -20.02
CA SER A 135 25.27 -49.39 -20.64
C SER A 135 24.03 -49.62 -19.75
N SER A 136 23.13 -48.64 -19.89
CA SER A 136 21.77 -48.78 -20.43
C SER A 136 20.90 -49.92 -19.91
N THR A 137 19.79 -49.55 -19.26
CA THR A 137 18.47 -50.11 -19.59
C THR A 137 17.41 -49.06 -19.30
#